data_AF-A0A401SSS1-F1
#
_entry.id   AF-A0A401SSS1-F1
#
_cell.length_a   1.000
_cell.length_b   1.000
_cell.length_c   1.000
_cell.angle_alpha   90.00
_cell.angle_beta   90.00
_cell.angle_gamma   90.00
#
_symmetry.space_group_name_H-M   'P 1'
#
loop_
_entity.id
_entity.type
_entity.pdbx_description
1 polymer ?
#
loop_
_entity_poly.entity_id
_entity_poly.type
_entity_poly.pdbx_seq_one_letter_code
_entity_poly.pdbx_strand_id
1 'polypeptide(L)'
;MCEKEAIDAILSYSQSAEELLKRKKIHREIIFQYLARHNIVMPSNAEKYQLVQKVIEYWSEGSAETQTNNSSGSTSASYVPQNDLTANYRNDYQAMGLEFCKWFYQLLNSQNPLLEEQSKDWGPQHFWEDVILKFSYRTSEQQMEVYSGAVMVSLRLLALTKEEHLFLNPNLTNSGLKCIHSPHGLVIIAVAGTIHRESVCLGIFEQIFGLIRCPNSENNWKMKFVHLKITGRGATTTPPTVQTSDDSEPPVIKYESNELLQVFEEHSLGICD
;
A
#
# COMPACT_ATOMS: atom_id res chain seq x y z
N MET A 1 -10.74 -17.65 -25.63
CA MET A 1 -9.47 -17.11 -26.15
C MET A 1 -8.44 -17.31 -25.07
N CYS A 2 -7.53 -18.26 -25.27
CA CYS A 2 -6.44 -18.50 -24.33
C CYS A 2 -5.48 -17.30 -24.38
N GLU A 3 -4.84 -16.96 -23.25
CA GLU A 3 -3.90 -15.84 -23.13
C GLU A 3 -2.81 -15.86 -24.23
N LYS A 4 -2.32 -17.05 -24.59
CA LYS A 4 -1.36 -17.25 -25.68
C LYS A 4 -1.90 -16.88 -27.06
N GLU A 5 -3.14 -17.25 -27.38
CA GLU A 5 -3.76 -16.91 -28.67
C GLU A 5 -3.94 -15.39 -28.81
N ALA A 6 -4.23 -14.70 -27.70
CA ALA A 6 -4.34 -13.25 -27.67
C ALA A 6 -2.99 -12.57 -27.93
N ILE A 7 -1.91 -13.08 -27.31
CA ILE A 7 -0.55 -12.59 -27.52
C ILE A 7 -0.11 -12.82 -28.96
N ASP A 8 -0.29 -14.03 -29.49
CA ASP A 8 0.10 -14.38 -30.86
C ASP A 8 -0.64 -13.54 -31.90
N ALA A 9 -1.94 -13.27 -31.69
CA ALA A 9 -2.70 -12.38 -32.55
C ALA A 9 -2.15 -10.95 -32.50
N ILE A 10 -1.88 -10.40 -31.31
CA ILE A 10 -1.35 -9.04 -31.14
C ILE A 10 0.01 -8.87 -31.85
N LEU A 11 0.88 -9.88 -31.76
CA LEU A 11 2.19 -9.91 -32.41
C LEU A 11 2.06 -10.04 -33.93
N SER A 12 1.14 -10.89 -34.42
CA SER A 12 0.90 -11.09 -35.87
C SER A 12 0.43 -9.83 -36.60
N TYR A 13 -0.28 -8.92 -35.90
CA TYR A 13 -0.74 -7.64 -36.45
C TYR A 13 0.25 -6.47 -36.24
N SER A 14 1.47 -6.71 -35.75
CA SER A 14 2.48 -5.66 -35.52
C SER A 14 3.73 -5.93 -36.36
N GLN A 15 4.08 -5.03 -37.27
CA GLN A 15 5.20 -5.25 -38.20
C GLN A 15 6.56 -4.86 -37.59
N SER A 16 6.56 -4.08 -36.51
CA SER A 16 7.76 -3.71 -35.76
C SER A 16 7.48 -3.44 -34.28
N ALA A 17 8.54 -3.51 -33.46
CA ALA A 17 8.52 -3.09 -32.05
C ALA A 17 8.02 -1.65 -31.88
N GLU A 18 8.41 -0.76 -32.79
CA GLU A 18 8.01 0.66 -32.77
C GLU A 18 6.49 0.83 -32.98
N GLU A 19 5.92 0.10 -33.95
CA GLU A 19 4.50 0.14 -34.25
C GLU A 19 3.65 -0.37 -33.08
N LEU A 20 4.11 -1.43 -32.43
CA LEU A 20 3.49 -1.97 -31.22
C LEU A 20 3.44 -0.89 -30.12
N LEU A 21 4.58 -0.31 -29.76
CA LEU A 21 4.70 0.67 -28.67
C LEU A 21 3.97 2.00 -28.96
N LYS A 22 3.77 2.36 -30.24
CA LYS A 22 3.01 3.56 -30.63
C LYS A 22 1.49 3.40 -30.52
N ARG A 23 0.94 2.17 -30.40
CA ARG A 23 -0.51 1.96 -30.29
C ARG A 23 -1.12 2.78 -29.15
N LYS A 24 -2.35 3.26 -29.37
CA LYS A 24 -3.09 4.13 -28.43
C LYS A 24 -3.29 3.49 -27.05
N LYS A 25 -3.43 2.16 -27.00
CA LYS A 25 -3.60 1.38 -25.76
C LYS A 25 -2.31 1.19 -24.95
N ILE A 26 -1.14 1.44 -25.54
CA ILE A 26 0.13 1.42 -24.82
C ILE A 26 0.43 2.85 -24.41
N HIS A 27 0.24 3.15 -23.13
CA HIS A 27 0.39 4.50 -22.62
C HIS A 27 1.86 4.80 -22.31
N ARG A 28 2.22 6.10 -22.34
CA ARG A 28 3.56 6.60 -21.99
C ARG A 28 4.09 5.97 -20.70
N GLU A 29 3.23 5.92 -19.68
CA GLU A 29 3.56 5.42 -18.35
C GLU A 29 3.96 3.94 -18.33
N ILE A 30 3.34 3.11 -19.18
CA ILE A 30 3.70 1.68 -19.28
C ILE A 30 5.10 1.53 -19.86
N ILE A 31 5.44 2.33 -20.87
CA ILE A 31 6.78 2.34 -21.49
C ILE A 31 7.82 2.90 -20.50
N PHE A 32 7.46 3.95 -19.76
CA PHE A 32 8.29 4.55 -18.72
C PHE A 32 8.59 3.56 -17.59
N GLN A 33 7.56 2.86 -17.10
CA GLN A 33 7.67 1.85 -16.06
C GLN A 33 8.47 0.63 -16.51
N TYR A 34 8.31 0.23 -17.78
CA TYR A 34 9.12 -0.82 -18.40
C TYR A 34 10.60 -0.45 -18.38
N LEU A 35 10.97 0.74 -18.87
CA LEU A 35 12.36 1.22 -18.85
C LEU A 35 12.93 1.30 -17.42
N ALA A 36 12.16 1.83 -16.48
CA ALA A 36 12.57 1.93 -15.08
C ALA A 36 12.81 0.55 -14.44
N ARG A 37 11.97 -0.45 -14.74
CA ARG A 37 12.15 -1.84 -14.29
C ARG A 37 13.42 -2.48 -14.85
N HIS A 38 13.84 -2.04 -16.04
CA HIS A 38 15.09 -2.44 -16.69
C HIS A 38 16.29 -1.53 -16.32
N ASN A 39 16.18 -0.71 -15.26
CA ASN A 39 17.19 0.22 -14.75
C ASN A 39 17.58 1.35 -15.74
N ILE A 40 16.73 1.66 -16.71
CA ILE A 40 16.96 2.75 -17.66
C ILE A 40 16.21 3.98 -17.16
N VAL A 41 16.98 4.96 -16.68
CA VAL A 41 16.46 6.21 -16.13
C VAL A 41 16.09 7.14 -17.28
N MET A 42 14.82 7.53 -17.34
CA MET A 42 14.32 8.56 -18.25
C MET A 42 13.79 9.76 -17.44
N PRO A 43 13.93 11.00 -17.95
CA PRO A 43 13.31 12.18 -17.34
C PRO A 43 11.79 11.98 -17.16
N SER A 44 11.23 12.43 -16.04
CA SER A 44 9.79 12.30 -15.79
C SER A 44 8.92 13.07 -16.79
N ASN A 45 9.47 14.13 -17.40
CA ASN A 45 8.86 14.90 -18.49
C ASN A 45 9.10 14.31 -19.90
N ALA A 46 9.78 13.16 -20.02
CA ALA A 46 10.09 12.56 -21.30
C ALA A 46 8.82 12.17 -22.07
N GLU A 47 8.69 12.64 -23.30
CA GLU A 47 7.49 12.38 -24.10
C GLU A 47 7.44 10.92 -24.58
N LYS A 48 6.24 10.42 -24.88
CA LYS A 48 6.03 9.02 -25.28
C LYS A 48 6.98 8.58 -26.41
N TYR A 49 7.22 9.43 -27.40
CA TYR A 49 8.14 9.12 -28.49
C TYR A 49 9.59 8.91 -28.02
N GLN A 50 10.07 9.72 -27.07
CA GLN A 50 11.43 9.58 -26.51
C GLN A 50 11.59 8.27 -25.73
N LEU A 51 10.54 7.85 -25.01
CA LEU A 51 10.52 6.56 -24.31
C LEU A 51 10.49 5.39 -25.28
N VAL A 52 9.68 5.48 -26.34
CA VAL A 52 9.63 4.46 -27.41
C VAL A 52 11.00 4.31 -28.06
N GLN A 53 11.68 5.43 -28.37
CA GLN A 53 13.04 5.40 -28.93
C GLN A 53 14.03 4.71 -27.99
N LYS A 54 13.98 5.03 -26.69
CA LYS A 54 14.89 4.42 -25.70
C LYS A 54 14.64 2.93 -25.51
N VAL A 55 13.38 2.47 -25.58
CA VAL A 55 13.06 1.02 -25.55
C VAL A 55 13.61 0.31 -26.78
N ILE A 56 13.46 0.91 -27.97
CA ILE A 56 13.98 0.33 -29.22
C ILE A 56 15.51 0.26 -29.17
N GLU A 57 16.18 1.32 -28.69
CA GLU A 57 17.62 1.36 -28.50
C GLU A 57 18.08 0.27 -27.51
N TYR A 58 17.42 0.16 -26.36
CA TYR A 58 17.71 -0.89 -25.37
C TYR A 58 17.58 -2.30 -25.93
N TRP A 59 16.52 -2.58 -26.70
CA TRP A 59 16.32 -3.88 -27.33
C TRP A 59 17.36 -4.16 -28.43
N SER A 60 17.83 -3.11 -29.10
CA SER A 60 18.87 -3.21 -30.13
C SER A 60 20.26 -3.43 -29.51
N GLU A 61 20.57 -2.77 -28.39
CA GLU A 61 21.79 -2.96 -27.60
C GLU A 61 21.84 -4.35 -26.95
N GLY A 62 20.69 -4.86 -26.50
CA GLY A 62 20.55 -6.22 -25.94
C GLY A 62 20.71 -7.37 -26.94
N SER A 63 20.92 -7.05 -28.23
CA SER A 63 21.20 -8.04 -29.28
C SER A 63 22.70 -8.33 -29.46
N ALA A 64 23.58 -7.64 -28.72
CA ALA A 64 25.03 -7.85 -28.73
C ALA A 64 25.50 -8.37 -27.35
N GLU A 65 25.96 -9.62 -27.32
CA GLU A 65 26.11 -10.47 -26.14
C GLU A 65 27.16 -10.06 -25.07
N THR A 66 26.88 -10.50 -23.84
CA THR A 66 27.79 -11.08 -22.83
C THR A 66 29.25 -11.32 -23.24
N GLN A 67 30.22 -10.72 -22.52
CA GLN A 67 31.46 -11.40 -22.05
C GLN A 67 32.33 -10.54 -21.10
N THR A 68 33.11 -11.27 -20.31
CA THR A 68 33.91 -10.98 -19.11
C THR A 68 35.21 -10.16 -19.26
N ASN A 69 35.70 -9.65 -18.10
CA ASN A 69 37.10 -9.55 -17.62
C ASN A 69 37.86 -8.20 -17.58
N ASN A 70 38.29 -7.87 -16.35
CA ASN A 70 39.49 -7.18 -15.85
C ASN A 70 40.39 -6.36 -16.82
N SER A 71 40.69 -5.11 -16.46
CA SER A 71 41.99 -4.69 -15.84
C SER A 71 42.20 -3.16 -15.86
N SER A 72 42.51 -2.62 -14.66
CA SER A 72 43.44 -1.51 -14.33
C SER A 72 43.51 -0.21 -15.16
N GLY A 73 43.31 0.93 -14.49
CA GLY A 73 43.75 2.25 -14.97
C GLY A 73 43.28 3.41 -14.09
N SER A 74 44.12 3.79 -13.13
CA SER A 74 43.97 4.89 -12.17
C SER A 74 43.61 6.26 -12.77
N THR A 75 42.65 6.98 -12.18
CA THR A 75 42.72 8.43 -11.90
C THR A 75 41.73 8.77 -10.79
N SER A 76 42.26 9.38 -9.74
CA SER A 76 41.59 9.92 -8.56
C SER A 76 40.54 10.98 -8.92
N ALA A 77 39.27 10.65 -8.66
CA ALA A 77 38.22 11.63 -8.39
C ALA A 77 37.28 11.00 -7.36
N SER A 78 37.07 11.72 -6.27
CA SER A 78 36.35 11.32 -5.07
C SER A 78 34.93 10.83 -5.41
N TYR A 79 34.73 9.51 -5.39
CA TYR A 79 33.40 8.91 -5.40
C TYR A 79 32.76 9.18 -4.04
N VAL A 80 31.86 10.15 -4.00
CA VAL A 80 30.84 10.25 -2.94
C VAL A 80 29.85 9.11 -3.21
N PRO A 81 29.55 8.20 -2.25
CA PRO A 81 28.58 7.14 -2.48
C PRO A 81 27.19 7.76 -2.63
N GLN A 82 26.67 7.79 -3.86
CA GLN A 82 25.31 8.20 -4.15
C GLN A 82 24.36 7.05 -3.81
N ASN A 83 24.09 6.85 -2.51
CA ASN A 83 23.13 5.84 -2.03
C ASN A 83 22.20 6.33 -0.90
N ASP A 84 22.13 7.63 -0.61
CA ASP A 84 21.35 8.15 0.53
C ASP A 84 19.95 8.68 0.20
N LEU A 85 19.65 9.05 -1.05
CA LEU A 85 18.38 9.74 -1.33
C LEU A 85 17.17 8.80 -1.36
N THR A 86 17.26 7.65 -2.03
CA THR A 86 16.13 6.69 -2.15
C THR A 86 15.84 5.93 -0.85
N ALA A 87 16.87 5.67 -0.04
CA ALA A 87 16.73 5.10 1.29
C ALA A 87 16.05 6.08 2.27
N ASN A 88 16.44 7.37 2.21
CA ASN A 88 15.83 8.41 3.04
C ASN A 88 14.34 8.61 2.75
N TYR A 89 13.92 8.73 1.47
CA TYR A 89 12.50 8.87 1.15
C TYR A 89 11.65 7.66 1.57
N ARG A 90 12.17 6.43 1.46
CA ARG A 90 11.45 5.23 1.93
C ARG A 90 11.29 5.24 3.45
N ASN A 91 12.28 5.76 4.16
CA ASN A 91 12.26 5.89 5.62
C ASN A 91 11.26 6.98 6.08
N ASP A 92 11.14 8.08 5.33
CA ASP A 92 10.23 9.18 5.64
C ASP A 92 8.75 8.75 5.62
N TYR A 93 8.33 7.97 4.61
CA TYR A 93 6.95 7.47 4.55
C TYR A 93 6.67 6.38 5.59
N GLN A 94 7.66 5.56 5.95
CA GLN A 94 7.53 4.59 7.04
C GLN A 94 7.35 5.32 8.38
N ALA A 95 8.13 6.37 8.64
CA ALA A 95 7.99 7.21 9.83
C ALA A 95 6.62 7.91 9.85
N MET A 96 6.18 8.48 8.73
CA MET A 96 4.84 9.07 8.60
C MET A 96 3.74 8.04 8.87
N GLY A 97 3.86 6.84 8.31
CA GLY A 97 2.89 5.76 8.53
C GLY A 97 2.81 5.35 9.99
N LEU A 98 3.96 5.30 10.68
CA LEU A 98 4.02 5.04 12.12
C LEU A 98 3.34 6.15 12.93
N GLU A 99 3.60 7.42 12.63
CA GLU A 99 2.95 8.56 13.29
C GLU A 99 1.44 8.56 13.05
N PHE A 100 1.01 8.32 11.82
CA PHE A 100 -0.39 8.17 11.47
C PHE A 100 -1.06 7.06 12.29
N CYS A 101 -0.48 5.85 12.34
CA CYS A 101 -1.07 4.75 13.10
C CYS A 101 -1.12 5.06 14.60
N LYS A 102 -0.07 5.65 15.18
CA LYS A 102 -0.10 6.09 16.59
C LYS A 102 -1.26 7.03 16.84
N TRP A 103 -1.38 8.08 16.02
CA TRP A 103 -2.46 9.05 16.12
C TRP A 103 -3.83 8.40 15.96
N PHE A 104 -4.05 7.62 14.91
CA PHE A 104 -5.34 7.04 14.56
C PHE A 104 -5.86 6.11 15.67
N TYR A 105 -5.04 5.15 16.13
CA TYR A 105 -5.48 4.20 17.14
C TYR A 105 -5.60 4.82 18.52
N GLN A 106 -4.74 5.78 18.89
CA GLN A 106 -4.94 6.56 20.12
C GLN A 106 -6.25 7.33 20.08
N LEU A 107 -6.54 8.01 18.97
CA LEU A 107 -7.77 8.78 18.81
C LEU A 107 -9.01 7.88 18.84
N LEU A 108 -9.02 6.80 18.07
CA LEU A 108 -10.16 5.89 17.97
C LEU A 108 -10.41 5.14 19.29
N ASN A 109 -9.35 4.64 19.95
CA ASN A 109 -9.49 3.94 21.23
C ASN A 109 -9.93 4.88 22.35
N SER A 110 -9.56 6.17 22.34
CA SER A 110 -10.03 7.15 23.34
C SER A 110 -11.56 7.34 23.37
N GLN A 111 -12.27 6.82 22.36
CA GLN A 111 -13.73 6.82 22.32
C GLN A 111 -14.36 5.64 23.09
N ASN A 112 -13.56 4.69 23.56
CA ASN A 112 -14.03 3.56 24.34
C ASN A 112 -14.36 4.01 25.77
N PRO A 113 -15.64 3.94 26.22
CA PRO A 113 -16.06 4.43 27.52
C PRO A 113 -15.47 3.63 28.70
N LEU A 114 -14.87 2.47 28.44
CA LEU A 114 -14.19 1.67 29.46
C LEU A 114 -12.77 2.16 29.76
N LEU A 115 -12.21 3.08 28.95
CA LEU A 115 -10.92 3.70 29.20
C LEU A 115 -11.12 5.03 29.93
N GLU A 116 -10.30 5.31 30.95
CA GLU A 116 -10.36 6.54 31.75
C GLU A 116 -9.81 7.79 31.02
N GLU A 117 -9.62 7.72 29.70
CA GLU A 117 -9.06 8.83 28.91
C GLU A 117 -10.12 9.87 28.54
N GLN A 118 -9.70 11.13 28.43
CA GLN A 118 -10.57 12.17 27.87
C GLN A 118 -10.82 11.87 26.39
N SER A 119 -12.09 11.71 26.01
CA SER A 119 -12.51 11.55 24.62
C SER A 119 -12.02 12.74 23.80
N LYS A 120 -11.15 12.45 22.83
CA LYS A 120 -10.68 13.43 21.84
C LYS A 120 -11.73 13.60 20.74
N ASP A 121 -11.66 14.68 19.98
CA ASP A 121 -12.60 14.94 18.87
C ASP A 121 -12.41 13.94 17.72
N TRP A 122 -13.44 13.12 17.46
CA TRP A 122 -13.52 12.17 16.36
C TRP A 122 -14.69 12.53 15.45
N GLY A 123 -14.47 12.51 14.13
CA GLY A 123 -15.56 12.72 13.19
C GLY A 123 -15.19 12.59 11.72
N PRO A 124 -16.10 13.00 10.81
CA PRO A 124 -15.93 12.88 9.36
C PRO A 124 -14.79 13.74 8.80
N GLN A 125 -14.30 14.74 9.54
CA GLN A 125 -13.25 15.66 9.11
C GLN A 125 -11.93 14.98 8.75
N HIS A 126 -11.68 13.77 9.27
CA HIS A 126 -10.47 12.98 9.00
C HIS A 126 -10.52 12.22 7.68
N PHE A 127 -11.66 12.24 7.00
CA PHE A 127 -11.92 11.47 5.78
C PHE A 127 -12.16 12.41 4.59
N TRP A 128 -11.94 11.89 3.38
CA TRP A 128 -12.49 12.49 2.17
C TRP A 128 -13.99 12.22 2.10
N GLU A 129 -14.74 13.13 1.47
CA GLU A 129 -16.21 13.04 1.39
C GLU A 129 -16.69 11.72 0.77
N ASP A 130 -15.95 11.21 -0.20
CA ASP A 130 -16.23 9.98 -0.94
C ASP A 130 -15.41 8.77 -0.44
N VAL A 131 -14.98 8.78 0.83
CA VAL A 131 -14.29 7.64 1.42
C VAL A 131 -15.12 6.37 1.38
N ILE A 132 -14.45 5.23 1.21
CA ILE A 132 -15.06 3.90 1.27
C ILE A 132 -14.40 3.09 2.38
N LEU A 133 -15.22 2.46 3.23
CA LEU A 133 -14.81 1.43 4.18
C LEU A 133 -15.26 0.06 3.66
N LYS A 134 -14.31 -0.85 3.41
CA LYS A 134 -14.61 -2.28 3.25
C LYS A 134 -14.33 -2.95 4.59
N PHE A 135 -15.35 -3.50 5.25
CA PHE A 135 -15.22 -4.15 6.54
C PHE A 135 -15.50 -5.65 6.42
N SER A 136 -14.50 -6.47 6.65
CA SER A 136 -14.61 -7.93 6.68
C SER A 136 -14.40 -8.45 8.09
N TYR A 137 -15.25 -9.36 8.55
CA TYR A 137 -15.05 -10.02 9.83
C TYR A 137 -15.32 -11.52 9.73
N ARG A 138 -14.56 -12.29 10.49
CA ARG A 138 -14.68 -13.74 10.57
C ARG A 138 -14.79 -14.20 12.02
N THR A 139 -15.95 -14.73 12.36
CA THR A 139 -16.21 -15.43 13.62
C THR A 139 -16.40 -16.92 13.34
N SER A 140 -17.59 -17.35 12.91
CA SER A 140 -17.87 -18.69 12.37
C SER A 140 -17.98 -18.67 10.85
N GLU A 141 -18.58 -17.61 10.31
CA GLU A 141 -18.74 -17.35 8.88
C GLU A 141 -18.01 -16.06 8.50
N GLN A 142 -17.66 -15.94 7.23
CA GLN A 142 -17.06 -14.71 6.70
C GLN A 142 -18.16 -13.76 6.24
N GLN A 143 -18.17 -12.55 6.79
CA GLN A 143 -19.08 -11.48 6.41
C GLN A 143 -18.28 -10.31 5.85
N MET A 144 -18.88 -9.56 4.92
CA MET A 144 -18.29 -8.36 4.34
C MET A 144 -19.36 -7.28 4.19
N GLU A 145 -19.04 -6.10 4.69
CA GLU A 145 -19.87 -4.90 4.63
C GLU A 145 -19.10 -3.79 3.92
N VAL A 146 -19.82 -2.91 3.23
CA VAL A 146 -19.24 -1.73 2.58
C VAL A 146 -20.02 -0.50 3.03
N TYR A 147 -19.27 0.49 3.50
CA TYR A 147 -19.81 1.80 3.88
C TYR A 147 -19.16 2.86 3.01
N SER A 148 -19.96 3.85 2.58
CA SER A 148 -19.50 4.93 1.70
C SER A 148 -19.88 6.27 2.31
N GLY A 149 -18.99 7.25 2.13
CA GLY A 149 -19.16 8.60 2.63
C GLY A 149 -18.53 8.84 3.99
N ALA A 150 -17.93 10.02 4.18
CA ALA A 150 -17.18 10.39 5.38
C ALA A 150 -17.95 10.16 6.69
N VAL A 151 -19.23 10.54 6.72
CA VAL A 151 -20.09 10.40 7.91
C VAL A 151 -20.31 8.94 8.26
N MET A 152 -20.70 8.11 7.28
CA MET A 152 -21.03 6.71 7.55
C MET A 152 -19.80 5.89 7.93
N VAL A 153 -18.67 6.13 7.27
CA VAL A 153 -17.39 5.51 7.61
C VAL A 153 -16.93 5.90 9.02
N SER A 154 -17.02 7.19 9.35
CA SER A 154 -16.64 7.70 10.68
C SER A 154 -17.50 7.08 11.78
N LEU A 155 -18.83 7.02 11.59
CA LEU A 155 -19.76 6.42 12.56
C LEU A 155 -19.52 4.93 12.74
N ARG A 156 -19.30 4.18 11.65
CA ARG A 156 -19.09 2.74 11.77
C ARG A 156 -17.79 2.40 12.49
N LEU A 157 -16.69 3.10 12.19
CA LEU A 157 -15.44 2.93 12.92
C LEU A 157 -15.59 3.32 14.39
N LEU A 158 -16.31 4.41 14.70
CA LEU A 158 -16.59 4.85 16.06
C LEU A 158 -17.36 3.77 16.87
N ALA A 159 -18.34 3.12 16.24
CA ALA A 159 -19.14 2.09 16.88
C ALA A 159 -18.29 0.91 17.39
N LEU A 160 -17.18 0.58 16.72
CA LEU A 160 -16.26 -0.48 17.16
C LEU A 160 -15.72 -0.22 18.58
N THR A 161 -15.35 1.01 18.89
CA THR A 161 -14.77 1.34 20.21
C THR A 161 -15.83 1.83 21.19
N LYS A 162 -16.80 2.61 20.74
CA LYS A 162 -17.81 3.25 21.61
C LYS A 162 -18.97 2.34 21.99
N GLU A 163 -19.46 1.51 21.06
CA GLU A 163 -20.65 0.65 21.27
C GLU A 163 -20.25 -0.80 21.51
N GLU A 164 -19.25 -1.30 20.76
CA GLU A 164 -18.79 -2.69 20.84
C GLU A 164 -17.65 -2.89 21.86
N HIS A 165 -17.19 -1.78 22.46
CA HIS A 165 -16.13 -1.71 23.48
C HIS A 165 -14.82 -2.39 23.08
N LEU A 166 -14.51 -2.38 21.79
CA LEU A 166 -13.25 -2.93 21.29
C LEU A 166 -12.10 -1.98 21.59
N PHE A 167 -10.94 -2.57 21.82
CA PHE A 167 -9.66 -1.89 21.89
C PHE A 167 -8.76 -2.46 20.81
N LEU A 168 -8.31 -1.60 19.87
CA LEU A 168 -7.43 -2.00 18.79
C LEU A 168 -5.97 -1.71 19.19
N ASN A 169 -5.17 -2.76 19.36
CA ASN A 169 -3.76 -2.66 19.70
C ASN A 169 -2.90 -2.93 18.45
N PRO A 170 -2.45 -1.89 17.73
CA PRO A 170 -1.64 -2.07 16.52
C PRO A 170 -0.23 -2.58 16.84
N ASN A 171 0.28 -3.51 16.02
CA ASN A 171 1.70 -3.85 16.04
C ASN A 171 2.47 -2.81 15.21
N LEU A 172 3.10 -1.86 15.90
CA LEU A 172 3.83 -0.75 15.29
C LEU A 172 5.31 -1.06 15.02
N THR A 173 5.72 -2.32 15.14
CA THR A 173 7.06 -2.76 14.73
C THR A 173 7.14 -2.93 13.21
N ASN A 174 8.36 -3.08 12.67
CA ASN A 174 8.59 -3.24 11.23
C ASN A 174 7.87 -4.45 10.60
N SER A 175 7.48 -5.45 11.38
CA SER A 175 6.73 -6.62 10.89
C SER A 175 5.21 -6.41 10.93
N GLY A 176 4.72 -5.49 11.76
CA GLY A 176 3.29 -5.20 11.91
C GLY A 176 2.80 -4.06 11.04
N LEU A 177 3.68 -3.20 10.52
CA LEU A 177 3.34 -2.04 9.71
C LEU A 177 4.17 -1.97 8.42
N LYS A 178 3.48 -1.83 7.28
CA LYS A 178 4.07 -1.57 5.97
C LYS A 178 3.50 -0.27 5.40
N CYS A 179 4.37 0.61 4.91
CA CYS A 179 3.97 1.83 4.21
C CYS A 179 4.57 1.85 2.80
N ILE A 180 3.75 2.19 1.82
CA ILE A 180 4.17 2.41 0.43
C ILE A 180 3.45 3.66 -0.11
N HIS A 181 4.06 4.35 -1.06
CA HIS A 181 3.51 5.57 -1.64
C HIS A 181 3.52 5.49 -3.16
N SER A 182 2.54 6.13 -3.80
CA SER A 182 2.53 6.33 -5.24
C SER A 182 3.19 7.67 -5.60
N PRO A 183 3.78 7.78 -6.82
CA PRO A 183 4.26 9.06 -7.34
C PRO A 183 3.19 10.15 -7.44
N HIS A 184 1.91 9.76 -7.45
CA HIS A 184 0.76 10.67 -7.55
C HIS A 184 0.22 11.13 -6.19
N GLY A 185 0.90 10.81 -5.08
CA GLY A 185 0.59 11.35 -3.76
C GLY A 185 -0.42 10.56 -2.93
N LEU A 186 -0.82 9.37 -3.37
CA LEU A 186 -1.55 8.40 -2.55
C LEU A 186 -0.54 7.61 -1.71
N VAL A 187 -0.76 7.55 -0.40
CA VAL A 187 0.03 6.72 0.51
C VAL A 187 -0.82 5.59 1.04
N ILE A 188 -0.33 4.36 0.97
CA ILE A 188 -0.97 3.18 1.53
C ILE A 188 -0.22 2.75 2.78
N ILE A 189 -0.96 2.61 3.88
CA ILE A 189 -0.47 2.09 5.14
C ILE A 189 -1.24 0.81 5.44
N ALA A 190 -0.52 -0.29 5.64
CA ALA A 190 -1.07 -1.56 6.08
C ALA A 190 -0.54 -1.87 7.48
N VAL A 191 -1.44 -2.18 8.40
CA VAL A 191 -1.11 -2.46 9.81
C VAL A 191 -1.88 -3.66 10.32
N ALA A 192 -1.18 -4.53 11.04
CA ALA A 192 -1.78 -5.65 11.76
C ALA A 192 -1.78 -5.36 13.26
N GLY A 193 -2.69 -5.98 13.99
CA GLY A 193 -2.79 -5.79 15.42
C GLY A 193 -3.69 -6.82 16.09
N THR A 194 -3.87 -6.65 17.39
CA THR A 194 -4.77 -7.46 18.20
C THR A 194 -6.01 -6.65 18.60
N ILE A 195 -7.14 -7.33 18.73
CA ILE A 195 -8.38 -6.75 19.25
C ILE A 195 -8.61 -7.29 20.63
N HIS A 196 -8.88 -6.39 21.57
CA HIS A 196 -9.19 -6.72 22.95
C HIS A 196 -10.54 -6.14 23.35
N ARG A 197 -11.13 -6.75 24.37
CA ARG A 197 -12.17 -6.14 25.18
C ARG A 197 -11.74 -6.32 26.62
N GLU A 198 -11.58 -5.21 27.34
CA GLU A 198 -10.96 -5.20 28.67
C GLU A 198 -9.59 -5.92 28.63
N SER A 199 -9.40 -6.96 29.43
CA SER A 199 -8.17 -7.77 29.49
C SER A 199 -8.17 -8.97 28.54
N VAL A 200 -9.23 -9.18 27.76
CA VAL A 200 -9.40 -10.37 26.91
C VAL A 200 -9.07 -10.07 25.46
N CYS A 201 -8.05 -10.75 24.93
CA CYS A 201 -7.75 -10.76 23.50
C CYS A 201 -8.79 -11.58 22.73
N LEU A 202 -9.54 -10.91 21.86
CA LEU A 202 -10.63 -11.48 21.06
C LEU A 202 -10.13 -12.02 19.71
N GLY A 203 -9.02 -11.50 19.19
CA GLY A 203 -8.50 -11.88 17.88
C GLY A 203 -7.46 -10.92 17.33
N ILE A 204 -7.28 -11.00 16.01
CA ILE A 204 -6.36 -10.13 15.26
C ILE A 204 -7.13 -9.29 14.25
N PHE A 205 -6.54 -8.16 13.88
CA PHE A 205 -7.01 -7.36 12.76
C PHE A 205 -5.88 -7.07 11.78
N GLU A 206 -6.27 -6.83 10.53
CA GLU A 206 -5.45 -6.23 9.50
C GLU A 206 -6.22 -5.04 8.95
N GLN A 207 -5.57 -3.90 8.82
CA GLN A 207 -6.19 -2.67 8.34
C GLN A 207 -5.31 -1.99 7.30
N ILE A 208 -5.92 -1.59 6.19
CA ILE A 208 -5.28 -0.83 5.12
C ILE A 208 -5.93 0.56 5.06
N PHE A 209 -5.11 1.58 4.98
CA PHE A 209 -5.52 2.97 4.78
C PHE A 209 -4.93 3.49 3.49
N GLY A 210 -5.76 4.13 2.66
CA GLY A 210 -5.30 4.99 1.58
C GLY A 210 -5.40 6.45 2.02
N LEU A 211 -4.28 7.16 2.06
CA LEU A 211 -4.19 8.56 2.47
C LEU A 211 -3.84 9.45 1.27
N ILE A 212 -4.56 10.55 1.11
CA ILE A 212 -4.26 11.58 0.11
C ILE A 212 -4.09 12.91 0.82
N ARG A 213 -3.11 13.68 0.34
CA ARG A 213 -2.79 14.99 0.87
C ARG A 213 -3.89 16.03 0.54
N CYS A 214 -4.32 16.80 1.52
CA CYS A 214 -5.29 17.90 1.44
C CYS A 214 -4.52 19.23 1.48
N PRO A 215 -4.39 19.96 0.36
CA PRO A 215 -3.51 21.13 0.25
C PRO A 215 -3.86 22.29 1.20
N ASN A 216 -5.04 22.27 1.82
CA ASN A 216 -5.63 23.40 2.53
C ASN A 216 -5.53 23.31 4.06
N SER A 217 -4.83 22.32 4.63
CA SER A 217 -4.66 22.14 6.08
C SER A 217 -3.20 21.95 6.50
N GLU A 218 -2.84 22.38 7.72
CA GLU A 218 -1.48 22.26 8.27
C GLU A 218 -1.05 20.79 8.49
N ASN A 219 -1.97 19.94 8.96
CA ASN A 219 -1.84 18.48 8.91
C ASN A 219 -2.76 17.96 7.80
N ASN A 220 -2.16 17.47 6.72
CA ASN A 220 -2.83 17.37 5.44
C ASN A 220 -3.16 15.96 4.98
N TRP A 221 -3.14 14.93 5.81
CA TRP A 221 -3.53 13.60 5.35
C TRP A 221 -4.98 13.28 5.67
N LYS A 222 -5.77 12.97 4.64
CA LYS A 222 -7.15 12.48 4.77
C LYS A 222 -7.30 11.09 4.21
N MET A 223 -8.11 10.28 4.88
CA MET A 223 -8.40 8.90 4.47
C MET A 223 -9.32 8.89 3.24
N LYS A 224 -8.85 8.31 2.14
CA LYS A 224 -9.59 8.08 0.88
C LYS A 224 -10.26 6.72 0.84
N PHE A 225 -9.66 5.71 1.45
CA PHE A 225 -10.31 4.42 1.67
C PHE A 225 -9.73 3.75 2.92
N VAL A 226 -10.53 2.87 3.51
CA VAL A 226 -10.15 2.04 4.66
C VAL A 226 -10.61 0.62 4.36
N HIS A 227 -9.72 -0.36 4.44
CA HIS A 227 -10.09 -1.78 4.45
C HIS A 227 -9.77 -2.33 5.84
N LEU A 228 -10.77 -2.81 6.56
CA LEU A 228 -10.61 -3.42 7.87
C LEU A 228 -11.01 -4.88 7.80
N LYS A 229 -10.13 -5.76 8.28
CA LYS A 229 -10.37 -7.19 8.40
C LYS A 229 -10.16 -7.63 9.83
N ILE A 230 -11.15 -8.27 10.43
CA ILE A 230 -11.10 -8.82 11.79
C ILE A 230 -11.23 -10.34 11.75
N THR A 231 -10.36 -11.04 12.46
CA THR A 231 -10.41 -12.50 12.62
C THR A 231 -10.43 -12.86 14.10
N GLY A 232 -11.53 -13.46 14.57
CA GLY A 232 -11.64 -13.93 15.96
C GLY A 232 -10.77 -15.17 16.24
N ARG A 233 -10.37 -15.37 17.49
CA ARG A 233 -9.55 -16.52 17.92
C ARG A 233 -10.13 -17.90 17.58
N GLY A 234 -11.46 -18.03 17.48
CA GLY A 234 -12.13 -19.28 17.09
C GLY A 234 -12.11 -19.60 15.59
N ALA A 235 -11.67 -18.66 14.74
CA ALA A 235 -11.73 -18.76 13.29
C ALA A 235 -10.39 -19.15 12.62
N THR A 236 -9.31 -19.26 13.40
CA THR A 236 -7.98 -19.64 12.90
C THR A 236 -7.86 -21.15 12.83
N THR A 237 -7.85 -21.72 11.63
CA THR A 237 -7.78 -23.17 11.35
C THR A 237 -6.40 -23.81 11.60
N THR A 238 -5.53 -23.17 12.39
CA THR A 238 -4.29 -23.81 12.84
C THR A 238 -4.58 -24.71 14.04
N PRO A 239 -4.18 -25.99 14.04
CA PRO A 239 -4.48 -26.91 15.13
C PRO A 239 -3.87 -26.40 16.46
N PRO A 240 -4.52 -26.66 17.61
CA PRO A 240 -4.06 -26.19 18.89
C PRO A 240 -2.84 -27.01 19.32
N THR A 241 -1.64 -26.52 19.07
CA THR A 241 -0.48 -26.94 19.84
C THR A 241 -0.63 -26.31 21.23
N VAL A 242 -0.79 -27.17 22.24
CA VAL A 242 -0.85 -26.78 23.64
C VAL A 242 0.35 -25.91 23.99
N GLN A 243 0.12 -24.62 24.18
CA GLN A 243 1.06 -23.72 24.86
C GLN A 243 0.29 -22.86 25.84
N THR A 244 0.34 -23.29 27.09
CA THR A 244 0.24 -22.43 28.27
C THR A 244 1.43 -21.46 28.30
N SER A 245 1.20 -20.23 28.78
CA SER A 245 2.14 -19.09 28.94
C SER A 245 2.28 -18.13 27.75
N ASP A 246 1.50 -17.05 27.81
CA ASP A 246 1.80 -15.61 27.65
C ASP A 246 2.82 -15.06 26.62
N ASP A 247 3.33 -15.84 25.68
CA ASP A 247 4.16 -15.33 24.56
C ASP A 247 3.47 -15.62 23.22
N SER A 248 2.39 -14.88 22.96
CA SER A 248 1.77 -14.81 21.64
C SER A 248 2.65 -13.95 20.74
N GLU A 249 3.30 -14.56 19.74
CA GLU A 249 4.06 -13.83 18.70
C GLU A 249 3.22 -12.65 18.17
N PRO A 250 3.80 -11.44 18.03
CA PRO A 250 3.05 -10.26 17.65
C PRO A 250 2.46 -10.41 16.24
N PRO A 251 1.22 -9.96 16.00
CA PRO A 251 0.58 -10.14 14.70
C PRO A 251 1.38 -9.45 13.60
N VAL A 252 1.76 -10.23 12.59
CA VAL A 252 2.50 -9.78 11.40
C VAL A 252 1.52 -9.45 10.30
N ILE A 253 1.78 -8.38 9.56
CA ILE A 253 0.98 -8.01 8.40
C ILE A 253 1.16 -9.06 7.29
N LYS A 254 0.06 -9.71 6.88
CA LYS A 254 0.12 -10.79 5.88
C LYS A 254 0.09 -10.27 4.45
N TYR A 255 -0.30 -9.01 4.26
CA TYR A 255 -0.29 -8.37 2.95
C TYR A 255 1.13 -8.31 2.38
N GLU A 256 1.30 -8.91 1.20
CA GLU A 256 2.52 -8.78 0.43
C GLU A 256 2.55 -7.46 -0.34
N SER A 257 3.76 -6.96 -0.65
CA SER A 257 3.91 -5.68 -1.35
C SER A 257 3.13 -5.62 -2.68
N ASN A 258 2.98 -6.77 -3.36
CA ASN A 258 2.23 -6.88 -4.61
C ASN A 258 0.71 -6.73 -4.41
N GLU A 259 0.17 -7.20 -3.28
CA GLU A 259 -1.25 -7.04 -2.97
C GLU A 259 -1.58 -5.59 -2.62
N LEU A 260 -0.66 -4.91 -1.93
CA LEU A 260 -0.79 -3.47 -1.68
C LEU A 260 -0.67 -2.65 -2.99
N LEU A 261 0.14 -3.11 -3.96
CA LEU A 261 0.18 -2.54 -5.32
C LEU A 261 -1.11 -2.79 -6.10
N GLN A 262 -1.77 -3.93 -5.92
CA GLN A 262 -3.09 -4.16 -6.52
C GLN A 262 -4.14 -3.19 -5.94
N VAL A 263 -4.11 -2.97 -4.62
CA VAL A 263 -4.97 -1.94 -3.98
C VAL A 263 -4.67 -0.55 -4.55
N PHE A 264 -3.41 -0.23 -4.83
CA PHE A 264 -3.05 0.99 -5.55
C PHE A 264 -3.72 1.05 -6.93
N GLU A 265 -3.63 0.00 -7.75
CA GLU A 265 -4.20 -0.03 -9.10
C GLU A 265 -5.72 0.12 -9.10
N GLU A 266 -6.41 -0.57 -8.18
CA GLU A 266 -7.86 -0.47 -8.00
C GLU A 266 -8.32 0.97 -7.72
N HIS A 267 -7.57 1.69 -6.90
CA HIS A 267 -7.94 3.04 -6.46
C HIS A 267 -7.29 4.16 -7.29
N SER A 268 -6.32 3.87 -8.15
CA SER A 268 -5.74 4.82 -9.11
C SER A 268 -6.59 4.99 -10.36
N LEU A 269 -7.34 3.95 -10.76
CA LEU A 269 -8.24 3.98 -11.91
C LEU A 269 -9.56 4.75 -11.66
N GLY A 270 -9.85 5.11 -10.41
CA GLY A 270 -11.05 5.87 -10.02
C GLY A 270 -10.86 7.38 -9.89
N ILE A 271 -9.72 7.94 -10.34
CA ILE A 271 -9.38 9.38 -10.20
C ILE A 271 -9.58 10.15 -11.52
N CYS A 272 -10.23 9.56 -12.52
CA CYS A 272 -10.58 10.25 -13.77
C CYS A 272 -12.07 10.12 -14.05
N ASP A 273 -12.86 11.00 -13.45
CA ASP A 273 -14.11 11.52 -14.01
C ASP A 273 -14.20 13.02 -13.66
#